data_AF-A0AA51Q9W4-F1
#
_entry.id   AF-A0AA51Q9W4-F1
#
_cell.length_a   1.000
_cell.length_b   1.000
_cell.length_c   1.000
_cell.angle_alpha   90.00
_cell.angle_beta   90.00
_cell.angle_gamma   90.00
#
_symmetry.space_group_name_H-M   'P 1'
#
loop_
_entity.id
_entity.type
_entity.pdbx_description
1 polymer ?
#
loop_
_entity_poly.entity_id
_entity_poly.type
_entity_poly.pdbx_seq_one_letter_code
_entity_poly.pdbx_strand_id
1 'polypeptide(L)' 'MKKELDKNYVPDNSSMAPNFEDMENLGKQMENRRTNQELKEEYGKKPDPIQHEKEDE' A
#
# COMPACT_ATOMS: atom_id res chain seq x y z
N MET A 1 -25.74 -6.19 14.34
CA MET A 1 -24.76 -7.14 14.91
C MET A 1 -23.37 -6.62 14.59
N LYS A 2 -22.51 -6.38 15.60
CA LYS A 2 -21.11 -6.04 15.37
C LYS A 2 -20.40 -7.33 14.95
N LYS A 3 -19.84 -7.39 13.75
CA LYS A 3 -18.96 -8.50 13.36
C LYS A 3 -17.67 -8.34 14.16
N GLU A 4 -17.41 -9.26 15.07
CA GLU A 4 -16.12 -9.35 15.75
C GLU A 4 -15.08 -9.82 14.71
N LEU A 5 -13.96 -9.11 14.63
CA LEU A 5 -12.85 -9.53 13.78
C LEU A 5 -12.10 -10.69 14.46
N ASP A 6 -11.57 -11.60 13.65
CA ASP A 6 -10.71 -12.70 14.13
C ASP A 6 -9.54 -12.10 14.93
N LYS A 7 -9.14 -12.77 16.02
CA LYS A 7 -7.96 -12.39 16.81
C LYS A 7 -6.67 -12.42 15.99
N ASN A 8 -6.65 -13.17 14.88
CA ASN A 8 -5.56 -13.22 13.92
C ASN A 8 -5.78 -12.32 12.69
N TYR A 9 -6.85 -11.51 12.68
CA TYR A 9 -7.10 -10.59 11.58
C TYR A 9 -6.04 -9.47 11.60
N VAL A 10 -5.18 -9.48 10.59
CA VAL A 10 -4.30 -8.36 10.29
C VAL A 10 -5.00 -7.51 9.24
N PRO A 11 -5.37 -6.26 9.54
CA PRO A 11 -5.90 -5.35 8.52
C PRO A 11 -4.87 -5.18 7.40
N ASP A 12 -5.33 -5.20 6.14
CA ASP A 12 -4.48 -5.03 4.95
C ASP A 12 -3.61 -3.76 4.98
N ASN A 13 -3.99 -2.79 5.82
CA ASN A 13 -3.33 -1.49 6.01
C ASN A 13 -2.64 -1.32 7.37
N SER A 14 -2.55 -2.34 8.23
CA SER A 14 -2.02 -2.18 9.60
C SER A 14 -0.51 -2.25 9.73
N SER A 15 0.22 -2.64 8.70
CA SER A 15 1.69 -2.67 8.71
C SER A 15 2.25 -2.16 7.40
N MET A 16 3.15 -1.17 7.48
CA MET A 16 3.88 -0.63 6.34
C MET A 16 4.60 -1.73 5.52
N ALA A 17 5.04 -2.79 6.20
CA ALA A 17 5.47 -4.07 5.63
C ALA A 17 5.29 -5.17 6.71
N PRO A 18 4.55 -6.26 6.44
CA PRO A 18 4.28 -7.30 7.45
C PRO A 18 5.47 -8.25 7.69
N ASN A 19 6.49 -8.24 6.82
CA ASN A 19 7.68 -9.07 6.93
C ASN A 19 8.91 -8.39 6.29
N PHE A 20 10.08 -9.01 6.47
CA PHE A 20 11.36 -8.47 5.98
C PHE A 20 11.46 -8.45 4.45
N GLU A 21 10.89 -9.44 3.78
CA GLU A 21 10.87 -9.53 2.31
C GLU A 21 10.06 -8.36 1.70
N ASP A 22 8.92 -8.02 2.30
CA ASP A 22 8.10 -6.88 1.90
C ASP A 22 8.80 -5.54 2.14
N MET A 23 9.58 -5.42 3.22
CA MET A 23 10.40 -4.23 3.49
C MET A 23 11.49 -4.05 2.43
N GLU A 24 12.18 -5.12 2.03
CA GLU A 24 13.22 -5.08 1.00
C GLU A 24 12.64 -4.72 -0.38
N ASN A 25 11.51 -5.33 -0.73
CA ASN A 25 10.79 -5.03 -1.97
C ASN A 25 10.29 -3.58 -2.02
N LEU A 26 9.84 -3.03 -0.89
CA LEU A 26 9.48 -1.62 -0.78
C LEU A 26 10.69 -0.71 -1.01
N GLY A 27 11.85 -1.03 -0.43
CA GLY A 27 13.09 -0.28 -0.64
C GLY A 27 13.49 -0.22 -2.12
N LYS A 28 13.47 -1.37 -2.81
CA LYS A 28 13.76 -1.45 -4.26
C LYS A 28 12.79 -0.63 -5.09
N GLN A 29 11.50 -0.59 -4.73
CA GLN A 29 10.50 0.20 -5.44
C GLN A 29 10.76 1.71 -5.29
N MET A 30 11.12 2.16 -4.09
CA MET A 30 11.47 3.56 -3.80
C MET A 30 12.75 4.00 -4.51
N GLU A 31 13.77 3.15 -4.52
CA GLU A 31 15.06 3.41 -5.19
C GLU A 31 14.88 3.59 -6.70
N ASN A 32 14.07 2.72 -7.32
CA ASN A 32 13.82 2.75 -8.76
C ASN A 32 12.75 3.76 -9.19
N ARG A 33 12.18 4.54 -8.26
CA ARG A 33 11.13 5.55 -8.52
C ARG A 33 10.03 5.03 -9.46
N ARG A 34 9.56 3.80 -9.19
CA ARG A 34 8.61 3.14 -10.08
C ARG A 34 7.31 3.92 -10.21
N THR A 35 6.73 3.86 -11.39
CA THR A 35 5.47 4.51 -11.71
C THR A 35 4.29 3.77 -11.08
N ASN A 36 3.16 4.47 -10.93
CA ASN A 36 1.90 3.87 -10.48
C ASN A 36 1.44 2.71 -11.38
N GLN A 37 1.83 2.72 -12.67
CA GLN A 37 1.51 1.65 -13.61
C GLN A 37 2.33 0.39 -13.30
N GLU A 38 3.65 0.52 -13.14
CA GLU A 38 4.55 -0.59 -12.80
C GLU A 38 4.19 -1.23 -11.44
N LEU A 39 3.88 -0.41 -10.43
CA LEU A 39 3.47 -0.91 -9.11
C LEU A 39 2.20 -1.77 -9.19
N LYS A 40 1.26 -1.40 -10.07
CA LYS A 40 0.00 -2.13 -10.25
C LYS A 40 0.19 -3.41 -11.08
N GLU A 41 0.86 -3.30 -12.23
CA GLU A 41 0.96 -4.37 -13.21
C GLU A 41 1.97 -5.45 -12.81
N GLU A 42 3.12 -5.07 -12.24
CA GLU A 42 4.20 -6.01 -11.94
C GLU A 42 4.20 -6.49 -10.48
N TYR A 43 3.71 -5.67 -9.54
CA TYR A 43 3.82 -5.95 -8.11
C TYR A 43 2.47 -6.16 -7.43
N GLY A 44 1.36 -6.04 -8.16
CA GLY A 44 0.00 -6.16 -7.60
C GLY A 44 -0.30 -5.16 -6.49
N LYS A 45 0.47 -4.06 -6.40
CA LYS A 45 0.32 -3.05 -5.35
C LYS A 45 -0.75 -2.03 -5.75
N LYS A 46 -1.37 -1.44 -4.73
CA LYS A 46 -2.31 -0.35 -4.92
C LYS A 46 -1.53 0.96 -5.01
N PRO A 47 -1.53 1.66 -6.16
CA PRO A 47 -0.86 2.94 -6.30
C PRO A 47 -1.53 4.01 -5.45
N ASP A 48 -0.80 5.09 -5.20
CA ASP A 48 -1.35 6.25 -4.49
C ASP A 48 -2.53 6.83 -5.26
N PRO A 49 -3.63 7.19 -4.56
CA PRO A 49 -4.76 7.85 -5.19
C PRO A 49 -4.35 9.20 -5.77
N ILE A 50 -4.93 9.57 -6.91
CA ILE A 50 -4.73 10.90 -7.50
C ILE A 50 -5.26 11.93 -6.49
N GLN A 51 -4.37 12.78 -6.01
CA GLN A 51 -4.73 13.90 -5.17
C GLN A 51 -5.37 14.98 -6.04
N HIS A 52 -6.64 15.26 -5.81
CA HIS A 52 -7.28 16.46 -6.35
C HIS A 52 -7.11 17.56 -5.31
N GLU A 53 -6.53 18.70 -5.70
CA GLU A 53 -6.62 19.91 -4.88
C GLU A 53 -8.11 20.20 -4.67
N LYS A 54 -8.51 20.42 -3.41
CA LYS A 54 -9.77 21.10 -3.18
C LYS A 54 -9.55 22.55 -3.61
N GLU A 55 -10.43 23.10 -4.43
CA GLU A 55 -10.48 24.54 -4.59
C GLU A 55 -10.62 25.14 -3.19
N ASP A 56 -9.63 25.92 -2.76
CA ASP A 56 -9.73 26.69 -1.53
C ASP A 56 -10.85 27.73 -1.74
N GLU A 57 -11.99 27.55 -1.06
CA GLU A 57 -13.10 28.53 -1.02
C GLU A 57 -12.72 29.82 -0.28
#